data_AF-A0A821HE51-F1
#
_entry.id   AF-A0A821HE51-F1
#
_cell.length_a   1.000
_cell.length_b   1.000
_cell.length_c   1.000
_cell.angle_alpha   90.00
_cell.angle_beta   90.00
_cell.angle_gamma   90.00
#
_symmetry.space_group_name_H-M   'P 1'
#
loop_
_entity.id
_entity.type
_entity.pdbx_description
1 polymer ?
#
loop_
_entity_poly.entity_id
_entity_poly.type
_entity_poly.pdbx_seq_one_letter_code
_entity_poly.pdbx_strand_id
1 'polypeptide(L)' 'STGIWTTLNNMNNVRQEYAAVVLKNRQVLVTGGTDTSALSSCELYDLQQTRG' A
#
# COMPACT_ATOMS: atom_id res chain seq x y z
N SER A 1 -8.14 -19.40 7.88
CA SER A 1 -7.23 -18.23 7.96
C SER A 1 -6.01 -18.64 8.78
N THR A 2 -4.80 -18.23 8.40
CA THR A 2 -3.57 -18.60 9.16
C THR A 2 -3.28 -17.63 10.31
N GLY A 3 -3.93 -16.46 10.37
CA GLY A 3 -3.68 -15.44 11.40
C GLY A 3 -2.30 -14.79 11.30
N ILE A 4 -1.61 -14.98 10.17
CA ILE A 4 -0.25 -14.50 9.94
C ILE A 4 -0.32 -13.15 9.22
N TRP A 5 0.39 -12.16 9.76
CA TRP A 5 0.68 -10.92 9.06
C TRP A 5 1.90 -11.12 8.16
N THR A 6 1.85 -10.59 6.94
CA THR A 6 3.01 -10.56 6.05
C THR A 6 3.29 -9.13 5.62
N THR A 7 4.55 -8.73 5.78
CA THR A 7 5.03 -7.42 5.36
C THR A 7 5.18 -7.40 3.83
N LEU A 8 4.64 -6.36 3.19
CA LEU A 8 4.89 -6.07 1.78
C LEU A 8 6.16 -5.23 1.64
N ASN A 9 6.56 -4.97 0.39
CA ASN A 9 7.63 -4.01 0.11
C ASN A 9 7.30 -2.64 0.72
N ASN A 10 8.35 -1.92 1.14
CA ASN A 10 8.24 -0.56 1.64
C ASN A 10 7.64 0.37 0.58
N MET A 11 7.03 1.46 1.04
CA MET A 11 6.59 2.52 0.15
C MET A 11 7.76 3.24 -0.51
N ASN A 12 7.57 3.65 -1.75
CA ASN A 12 8.58 4.41 -2.50
C ASN A 12 8.74 5.82 -1.93
N ASN A 13 7.65 6.41 -1.43
CA ASN A 13 7.68 7.67 -0.70
C ASN A 13 7.17 7.42 0.72
N VAL A 14 7.77 8.10 1.69
CA VAL A 14 7.20 8.16 3.05
C VAL A 14 5.82 8.82 2.94
N ARG A 15 4.83 8.29 3.65
CA ARG A 15 3.47 8.87 3.69
C ARG A 15 2.92 8.77 5.11
N GLN A 16 2.34 9.85 5.59
CA GLN A 16 1.49 9.94 6.77
C GLN A 16 0.09 10.38 6.33
N GLU A 17 -0.93 10.07 7.13
CA GLU A 17 -2.32 10.52 6.88
C GLU A 17 -2.86 10.19 5.47
N TYR A 18 -2.37 9.09 4.87
CA TYR A 18 -2.79 8.63 3.55
C TYR A 18 -4.12 7.86 3.62
N ALA A 19 -4.78 7.73 2.47
CA ALA A 19 -5.92 6.83 2.30
C ALA A 19 -5.49 5.54 1.59
N ALA A 20 -6.02 4.40 2.03
CA ALA A 20 -5.79 3.10 1.39
C ALA A 20 -7.13 2.38 1.14
N VAL A 21 -7.28 1.81 -0.07
CA VAL A 21 -8.46 1.02 -0.45
C VAL A 21 -8.05 -0.27 -1.15
N VAL A 22 -8.73 -1.36 -0.79
CA VAL A 22 -8.57 -2.66 -1.46
C VAL A 22 -9.44 -2.68 -2.71
N LEU A 23 -8.84 -3.01 -3.84
CA LEU A 23 -9.49 -3.16 -5.13
C LEU A 23 -9.94 -4.61 -5.33
N LYS A 24 -10.98 -4.81 -6.17
CA LYS A 24 -11.53 -6.15 -6.48
C LYS A 24 -10.51 -7.11 -7.07
N ASN A 25 -9.47 -6.59 -7.73
CA ASN A 25 -8.39 -7.37 -8.33
C ASN A 25 -7.26 -7.73 -7.34
N ARG A 26 -7.51 -7.63 -6.03
CA ARG A 26 -6.58 -8.01 -4.95
C ARG A 26 -5.33 -7.11 -4.86
N GLN A 27 -5.47 -5.88 -5.33
CA GLN A 27 -4.47 -4.83 -5.12
C GLN A 27 -4.92 -3.84 -4.06
N VAL A 28 -3.98 -3.12 -3.46
CA VAL A 28 -4.23 -1.98 -2.57
C VAL A 28 -3.76 -0.71 -3.24
N LEU A 29 -4.67 0.23 -3.45
CA LEU A 29 -4.36 1.59 -3.88
C LEU A 29 -4.14 2.46 -2.64
N VAL A 30 -2.95 3.02 -2.52
CA VAL A 30 -2.57 4.02 -1.52
C VAL A 30 -2.46 5.37 -2.22
N THR A 31 -3.16 6.39 -1.73
CA THR A 31 -3.18 7.71 -2.39
C THR A 31 -2.96 8.85 -1.40
N GLY A 32 -2.25 9.87 -1.87
CA GLY A 32 -2.02 11.09 -1.13
C GLY A 32 -1.15 10.89 0.11
N GLY A 33 -1.52 11.59 1.18
CA GLY A 33 -0.77 11.69 2.42
C GLY A 33 0.27 12.81 2.42
N THR A 34 1.03 12.88 3.50
CA THR A 34 2.06 13.89 3.76
C THR A 34 3.39 13.24 4.09
N ASP A 35 4.47 13.82 3.59
CA ASP A 35 5.82 13.63 4.14
C ASP A 35 6.27 14.99 4.69
N THR A 36 7.30 15.60 4.10
CA THR A 36 7.65 17.02 4.32
C THR A 36 6.65 17.98 3.66
N SER A 37 5.85 17.49 2.71
CA SER A 37 4.80 18.21 1.99
C SER A 37 3.70 17.25 1.55
N ALA A 38 2.57 17.79 1.13
CA ALA A 38 1.46 16.99 0.61
C ALA A 38 1.87 16.26 -0.68
N LEU A 39 1.49 14.98 -0.78
CA LEU A 39 1.83 14.12 -1.90
C LEU A 39 0.67 14.10 -2.90
N SER A 40 0.97 14.34 -4.17
CA SER A 40 0.02 14.20 -5.29
C SER A 40 0.05 12.82 -5.95
N SER A 41 1.00 11.97 -5.54
CA SER A 41 1.21 10.62 -6.08
C SER A 41 0.30 9.57 -5.44
N CYS A 42 0.16 8.43 -6.11
CA CYS A 42 -0.39 7.20 -5.56
C CYS A 42 0.56 6.01 -5.79
N GLU A 43 0.36 4.94 -5.03
CA GLU A 43 1.11 3.69 -5.15
C GLU A 43 0.14 2.50 -5.12
N LEU A 44 0.45 1.45 -5.89
CA LEU A 44 -0.40 0.28 -6.06
C LEU A 44 0.38 -0.98 -5.64
N TYR A 45 -0.18 -1.76 -4.72
CA TYR A 45 0.45 -2.95 -4.15
C TYR A 45 -0.33 -4.20 -4.48
N ASP A 46 0.35 -5.27 -4.88
CA ASP A 46 -0.26 -6.59 -5.03
C ASP A 46 -0.24 -7.35 -3.69
N LEU A 47 -1.40 -7.88 -3.28
CA LEU A 47 -1.53 -8.72 -2.08
C LEU A 47 -1.22 -10.21 -2.37
N GLN A 48 -1.01 -10.58 -3.63
CA GLN A 48 -0.53 -11.90 -3.99
C GLN A 48 0.93 -12.00 -3.57
N GLN A 49 1.19 -12.73 -2.48
CA GLN A 49 2.51 -13.31 -2.30
C GLN A 49 2.73 -14.27 -3.47
N THR A 50 3.76 -14.04 -4.28
CA THR A 50 4.30 -15.11 -5.14
C THR A 50 4.64 -16.28 -4.24
N ARG A 51 3.77 -17.29 -4.20
CA ARG A 51 4.10 -18.58 -3.60
C ARG A 51 5.15 -19.19 -4.52
N GLY A 52 6.41 -19.10 -4.11
CA GLY A 52 7.45 -20.01 -4.58
C GLY A 52 7.15 -21.43 -4.12
#